data_AF-A0A9E4WCR4-F1
#
_entry.id   AF-A0A9E4WCR4-F1
#
_cell.length_a   1.000
_cell.length_b   1.000
_cell.length_c   1.000
_cell.angle_alpha   90.00
_cell.angle_beta   90.00
_cell.angle_gamma   90.00
#
_symmetry.space_group_name_H-M   'P 1'
#
loop_
_entity.id
_entity.type
_entity.pdbx_description
1 polymer ?
#
loop_
_entity_poly.entity_id
_entity_poly.type
_entity_poly.pdbx_seq_one_letter_code
_entity_poly.pdbx_strand_id
1 'polypeptide(L)'
;MSKTESKTLVIRNGTLIDGSGAPAVENTAVVIQGNRISSVGDLPGGINLEDTAKVDVIDATGRWIMPGLIDGHCHLSFGMPAVQGYASARGTVNPGFGALRAARNAQTVLRSGVTSISIPGGTWFIEVGLRDAINAGLVEGPRIYTAGRFIVTYGSIGDYEPSWVGTPEHTLGILANNVSDMITEVRRQTKHGVDFIKLADSTWGDTQT
;
A
#
# COMPACT_ATOMS: atom_id res chain seq x y z
N MET A 1 -15.11 12.05 22.98
CA MET A 1 -14.98 10.60 23.19
C MET A 1 -13.92 10.39 24.25
N SER A 2 -14.23 9.65 25.31
CA SER A 2 -13.25 9.25 26.32
C SER A 2 -12.12 8.51 25.61
N LYS A 3 -10.87 8.94 25.81
CA LYS A 3 -9.69 8.28 25.28
C LYS A 3 -9.52 7.00 26.11
N THR A 4 -10.16 5.91 25.70
CA THR A 4 -9.88 4.60 26.28
C THR A 4 -8.37 4.41 26.17
N GLU A 5 -7.66 4.31 27.30
CA GLU A 5 -6.23 4.02 27.27
C GLU A 5 -6.04 2.72 26.49
N SER A 6 -5.22 2.75 25.43
CA SER A 6 -4.95 1.53 24.70
C SER A 6 -4.13 0.64 25.61
N LYS A 7 -4.51 -0.64 25.69
CA LYS A 7 -3.68 -1.64 26.38
C LYS A 7 -2.27 -1.68 25.80
N THR A 8 -1.31 -2.08 26.63
CA THR A 8 0.03 -2.45 26.16
C THR A 8 -0.07 -3.83 25.51
N LEU A 9 0.46 -3.98 24.30
CA LEU A 9 0.58 -5.28 23.64
C LEU A 9 2.00 -5.83 23.84
N VAL A 10 2.12 -7.06 24.29
CA VAL A 10 3.39 -7.77 24.43
C VAL A 10 3.40 -9.00 23.54
N ILE A 11 4.32 -9.08 22.59
CA ILE A 11 4.59 -10.28 21.80
C ILE A 11 5.87 -10.91 22.36
N ARG A 12 5.85 -12.14 22.87
CA ARG A 12 7.01 -12.73 23.57
C ARG A 12 7.38 -14.13 23.07
N ASN A 13 8.56 -14.61 23.47
CA ASN A 13 9.08 -15.96 23.22
C ASN A 13 9.31 -16.29 21.74
N GLY A 14 9.23 -15.30 20.84
CA GLY A 14 9.46 -15.50 19.41
C GLY A 14 10.92 -15.31 19.03
N THR A 15 11.27 -15.81 17.84
CA THR A 15 12.55 -15.52 17.19
C THR A 15 12.42 -14.24 16.36
N LEU A 16 13.12 -13.19 16.74
CA LEU A 16 13.03 -11.87 16.12
C LEU A 16 14.00 -11.72 14.95
N ILE A 17 13.48 -11.28 13.81
CA ILE A 17 14.23 -10.65 12.71
C ILE A 17 13.88 -9.16 12.74
N ASP A 18 14.83 -8.30 13.12
CA ASP A 18 14.55 -6.86 13.34
C ASP A 18 14.63 -5.99 12.07
N GLY A 19 15.14 -6.55 10.98
CA GLY A 19 15.36 -5.85 9.71
C GLY A 19 16.64 -5.02 9.63
N SER A 20 17.51 -5.04 10.65
CA SER A 20 18.80 -4.34 10.63
C SER A 20 19.88 -5.07 9.82
N GLY A 21 19.65 -6.35 9.50
CA GLY A 21 20.65 -7.25 8.93
C GLY A 21 21.47 -8.02 9.97
N ALA A 22 21.26 -7.76 11.27
CA ALA A 22 21.82 -8.59 12.33
C ALA A 22 21.22 -10.02 12.33
N PRO A 23 21.91 -11.02 12.92
CA PRO A 23 21.33 -12.35 13.12
C PRO A 23 20.04 -12.31 13.93
N ALA A 24 19.15 -13.27 13.67
CA ALA A 24 17.91 -13.38 14.41
C ALA A 24 18.15 -13.69 15.90
N VAL A 25 17.29 -13.15 16.78
CA VAL A 25 17.42 -13.28 18.24
C VAL A 25 16.26 -14.09 18.80
N GLU A 26 16.55 -15.20 19.45
CA GLU A 26 15.54 -16.07 20.07
C GLU A 26 14.98 -15.47 21.37
N ASN A 27 13.85 -16.03 21.85
CA ASN A 27 13.23 -15.70 23.14
C ASN A 27 13.00 -14.20 23.38
N THR A 28 12.73 -13.45 22.32
CA THR A 28 12.60 -11.99 22.39
C THR A 28 11.17 -11.56 22.73
N ALA A 29 11.05 -10.49 23.51
CA ALA A 29 9.83 -9.73 23.73
C ALA A 29 9.83 -8.43 22.91
N VAL A 30 8.69 -8.12 22.31
CA VAL A 30 8.38 -6.85 21.65
C VAL A 30 7.19 -6.23 22.36
N VAL A 31 7.40 -5.05 22.94
CA VAL A 31 6.37 -4.31 23.68
C VAL A 31 5.90 -3.14 22.84
N ILE A 32 4.58 -3.02 22.71
CA ILE A 32 3.91 -2.01 21.90
C ILE A 32 2.95 -1.23 22.81
N GLN A 33 3.09 0.10 22.80
CA GLN A 33 2.23 1.02 23.52
C GLN A 33 1.63 2.01 22.53
N GLY A 34 0.29 2.04 22.44
CA GLY A 34 -0.40 2.79 21.40
C GLY A 34 0.02 2.32 20.00
N ASN A 35 0.66 3.20 19.24
CA ASN A 35 1.11 2.94 17.87
C ASN A 35 2.63 2.85 17.71
N ARG A 36 3.37 2.66 18.81
CA ARG A 36 4.84 2.59 18.79
C ARG A 36 5.34 1.36 19.53
N ILE A 37 6.44 0.80 19.01
CA ILE A 37 7.25 -0.18 19.74
C ILE A 37 8.00 0.58 20.82
N SER A 38 7.77 0.23 22.09
CA SER A 38 8.41 0.86 23.25
C SER A 38 9.68 0.14 23.68
N SER A 39 9.76 -1.18 23.47
CA SER A 39 10.97 -1.96 23.76
C SER A 39 11.04 -3.25 22.94
N VAL A 40 12.26 -3.73 22.71
CA VAL A 40 12.60 -4.98 22.04
C VAL A 40 13.73 -5.66 22.81
N GLY A 41 13.65 -6.97 23.01
CA GLY A 41 14.65 -7.75 23.76
C GLY A 41 14.00 -8.38 24.99
N ASP A 42 14.63 -8.25 26.15
CA ASP A 42 14.05 -8.73 27.41
C ASP A 42 12.78 -7.96 27.77
N LEU A 43 11.84 -8.65 28.43
CA LEU A 43 10.63 -8.00 28.95
C LEU A 43 11.03 -6.97 30.02
N PRO A 44 10.70 -5.68 29.85
CA PRO A 44 11.07 -4.67 30.83
C PRO A 44 10.33 -4.88 32.15
N GLY A 45 11.01 -4.59 33.26
CA GLY A 45 10.42 -4.61 34.59
C GLY A 45 9.23 -3.63 34.70
N GLY A 46 8.21 -4.03 35.46
CA GLY A 46 7.00 -3.22 35.67
C GLY A 46 5.82 -3.54 34.74
N ILE A 47 6.02 -4.39 33.73
CA ILE A 47 4.90 -4.96 32.96
C ILE A 47 4.39 -6.22 33.67
N ASN A 48 3.21 -6.12 34.28
CA ASN A 48 2.52 -7.29 34.81
C ASN A 48 1.70 -7.97 33.71
N LEU A 49 2.20 -9.09 33.18
CA LEU A 49 1.53 -9.86 32.13
C LEU A 49 0.20 -10.50 32.58
N GLU A 50 -0.04 -10.60 33.89
CA GLU A 50 -1.28 -11.13 34.45
C GLU A 50 -2.39 -10.06 34.52
N ASP A 51 -2.05 -8.77 34.41
CA ASP A 51 -3.02 -7.67 34.38
C ASP A 51 -3.65 -7.54 32.99
N THR A 52 -4.55 -8.48 32.68
CA THR A 52 -5.27 -8.53 31.39
C THR A 52 -6.18 -7.32 31.13
N ALA A 53 -6.43 -6.48 32.14
CA ALA A 53 -7.13 -5.21 31.95
C ALA A 53 -6.23 -4.17 31.26
N LYS A 54 -4.90 -4.26 31.42
CA LYS A 54 -3.92 -3.30 30.89
C LYS A 54 -2.99 -3.86 29.84
N VAL A 55 -2.82 -5.18 29.79
CA VAL A 55 -1.86 -5.85 28.90
C VAL A 55 -2.56 -6.94 28.09
N ASP A 56 -2.37 -6.90 26.78
CA ASP A 56 -2.67 -8.02 25.90
C ASP A 56 -1.36 -8.75 25.57
N VAL A 57 -1.37 -10.08 25.62
CA VAL A 57 -0.17 -10.90 25.42
C VAL A 57 -0.37 -11.84 24.23
N ILE A 58 0.60 -11.86 23.32
CA ILE A 58 0.75 -12.83 22.25
C ILE A 58 1.98 -13.68 22.55
N ASP A 59 1.76 -14.98 22.76
CA ASP A 59 2.86 -15.94 22.86
C ASP A 59 3.26 -16.41 21.45
N ALA A 60 4.48 -16.05 21.06
CA ALA A 60 5.08 -16.38 19.78
C ALA A 60 6.08 -17.55 19.88
N THR A 61 5.98 -18.39 20.92
CA THR A 61 6.81 -19.60 21.05
C THR A 61 6.78 -20.44 19.78
N GLY A 62 7.96 -20.75 19.24
CA GLY A 62 8.12 -21.51 17.99
C GLY A 62 7.72 -20.74 16.72
N ARG A 63 7.49 -19.42 16.83
CA ARG A 63 7.15 -18.53 15.71
C ARG A 63 8.20 -17.44 15.55
N TRP A 64 8.12 -16.77 14.40
CA TRP A 64 9.00 -15.67 14.06
C TRP A 64 8.28 -14.33 14.22
N ILE A 65 9.01 -13.34 14.72
CA ILE A 65 8.56 -11.95 14.82
C ILE A 65 9.40 -11.15 13.82
N MET A 66 8.75 -10.29 13.03
CA MET A 66 9.44 -9.44 12.08
C MET A 66 8.67 -8.13 11.84
N PRO A 67 9.33 -7.06 11.34
CA PRO A 67 8.65 -5.90 10.80
C PRO A 67 7.60 -6.29 9.77
N GLY A 68 6.51 -5.54 9.71
CA GLY A 68 5.53 -5.68 8.63
C GLY A 68 6.21 -5.44 7.28
N LEU A 69 5.88 -6.27 6.30
CA LEU A 69 6.49 -6.20 4.97
C LEU A 69 6.07 -4.92 4.22
N ILE A 70 6.90 -4.51 3.27
CA ILE A 70 6.65 -3.38 2.38
C ILE A 70 6.69 -3.91 0.94
N ASP A 71 5.62 -3.64 0.17
CA ASP A 71 5.61 -3.87 -1.28
C ASP A 71 5.88 -2.55 -2.01
N GLY A 72 6.97 -2.50 -2.77
CA GLY A 72 7.40 -1.31 -3.50
C GLY A 72 6.63 -1.04 -4.80
N HIS A 73 5.85 -2.02 -5.30
CA HIS A 73 5.16 -1.91 -6.58
C HIS A 73 3.92 -2.81 -6.63
N CYS A 74 2.79 -2.27 -6.18
CA CYS A 74 1.52 -2.99 -6.11
C CYS A 74 0.43 -2.28 -6.95
N HIS A 75 -0.61 -3.02 -7.34
CA HIS A 75 -1.80 -2.46 -7.98
C HIS A 75 -3.08 -3.10 -7.40
N LEU A 76 -4.03 -2.27 -6.97
CA LEU A 76 -5.24 -2.73 -6.28
C LEU A 76 -6.52 -2.56 -7.11
N SER A 77 -6.63 -1.47 -7.87
CA SER A 77 -7.88 -1.09 -8.55
C SER A 77 -8.08 -1.73 -9.92
N PHE A 78 -7.07 -2.38 -10.52
CA PHE A 78 -7.11 -2.98 -11.85
C PHE A 78 -6.51 -4.39 -11.91
N GLY A 79 -6.53 -5.00 -13.10
CA GLY A 79 -6.19 -6.41 -13.33
C GLY A 79 -7.37 -7.20 -13.93
N MET A 80 -7.12 -8.44 -14.34
CA MET A 80 -8.15 -9.31 -14.91
C MET A 80 -9.23 -9.57 -13.84
N PRO A 81 -10.49 -9.16 -14.08
CA PRO A 81 -11.56 -9.54 -13.19
C PRO A 81 -11.79 -11.06 -13.32
N ALA A 82 -12.04 -11.73 -12.19
CA ALA A 82 -12.51 -13.13 -12.18
C ALA A 82 -13.95 -13.29 -12.71
N VAL A 83 -14.53 -12.21 -13.24
CA VAL A 83 -15.89 -12.17 -13.76
C VAL A 83 -15.83 -12.24 -15.28
N GLN A 84 -16.34 -13.34 -15.83
CA GLN A 84 -16.46 -13.54 -17.27
C GLN A 84 -17.29 -12.41 -17.90
N GLY A 85 -16.76 -11.78 -18.96
CA GLY A 85 -17.44 -10.69 -19.67
C GLY A 85 -17.13 -9.27 -19.18
N TYR A 86 -16.39 -9.09 -18.09
CA TYR A 86 -15.84 -7.77 -17.74
C TYR A 86 -14.53 -7.53 -18.50
N ALA A 87 -14.49 -6.45 -19.29
CA ALA A 87 -13.33 -6.09 -20.09
C ALA A 87 -12.06 -6.00 -19.22
N SER A 88 -11.02 -6.70 -19.68
CA SER A 88 -9.73 -6.80 -19.04
C SER A 88 -9.04 -5.44 -18.95
N ALA A 89 -8.43 -5.17 -17.79
CA ALA A 89 -7.21 -4.39 -17.55
C ALA A 89 -7.02 -2.97 -18.14
N ARG A 90 -7.94 -2.42 -18.94
CA ARG A 90 -7.77 -1.12 -19.63
C ARG A 90 -8.54 0.03 -18.97
N GLY A 91 -9.03 -0.16 -17.74
CA GLY A 91 -9.74 0.89 -17.01
C GLY A 91 -11.15 1.20 -17.52
N THR A 92 -11.71 0.35 -18.38
CA THR A 92 -13.13 0.37 -18.80
C THR A 92 -14.10 -0.08 -17.69
N VAL A 93 -13.56 -0.40 -16.51
CA VAL A 93 -14.32 -0.79 -15.33
C VAL A 93 -14.86 0.46 -14.64
N ASN A 94 -16.13 0.43 -14.25
CA ASN A 94 -16.77 1.50 -13.48
C ASN A 94 -15.88 1.89 -12.26
N PRO A 95 -15.62 3.19 -12.01
CA PRO A 95 -14.74 3.63 -10.93
C PRO A 95 -15.18 3.13 -9.54
N GLY A 96 -16.48 3.08 -9.28
CA GLY A 96 -17.04 2.56 -8.03
C GLY A 96 -16.78 1.07 -7.84
N PHE A 97 -16.89 0.27 -8.90
CA PHE A 97 -16.48 -1.13 -8.85
C PHE A 97 -14.98 -1.28 -8.60
N GLY A 98 -14.15 -0.47 -9.27
CA GLY A 98 -12.70 -0.44 -9.07
C GLY A 98 -12.33 -0.13 -7.62
N ALA A 99 -13.02 0.82 -6.98
CA ALA A 99 -12.82 1.18 -5.58
C ALA A 99 -13.19 0.04 -4.61
N LEU A 100 -14.35 -0.60 -4.81
CA LEU A 100 -14.75 -1.76 -3.98
C LEU A 100 -13.78 -2.93 -4.12
N ARG A 101 -13.31 -3.21 -5.34
CA ARG A 101 -12.26 -4.19 -5.59
C ARG A 101 -10.97 -3.82 -4.87
N ALA A 102 -10.52 -2.58 -5.00
CA ALA A 102 -9.29 -2.10 -4.37
C ALA A 102 -9.34 -2.24 -2.84
N ALA A 103 -10.49 -1.90 -2.22
CA ALA A 103 -10.69 -2.07 -0.78
C ALA A 103 -10.58 -3.55 -0.35
N ARG A 104 -11.22 -4.47 -1.09
CA ARG A 104 -11.08 -5.91 -0.83
C ARG A 104 -9.62 -6.38 -0.99
N ASN A 105 -8.94 -5.94 -2.04
CA ASN A 105 -7.57 -6.33 -2.31
C ASN A 105 -6.60 -5.80 -1.24
N ALA A 106 -6.80 -4.57 -0.76
CA ALA A 106 -6.04 -3.98 0.34
C ALA A 106 -6.09 -4.85 1.61
N GLN A 107 -7.27 -5.36 1.96
CA GLN A 107 -7.42 -6.27 3.10
C GLN A 107 -6.67 -7.59 2.90
N THR A 108 -6.70 -8.16 1.70
CA THR A 108 -5.93 -9.37 1.36
C THR A 108 -4.43 -9.13 1.53
N VAL A 109 -3.92 -8.01 1.00
CA VAL A 109 -2.51 -7.60 1.13
C VAL A 109 -2.11 -7.41 2.59
N LEU A 110 -2.95 -6.74 3.39
CA LEU A 110 -2.67 -6.58 4.82
C LEU A 110 -2.58 -7.92 5.55
N ARG A 111 -3.51 -8.84 5.24
CA ARG A 111 -3.59 -10.17 5.85
C ARG A 111 -2.44 -11.10 5.43
N SER A 112 -1.72 -10.78 4.34
CA SER A 112 -0.49 -11.49 3.96
C SER A 112 0.76 -10.96 4.69
N GLY A 113 0.62 -10.00 5.61
CA GLY A 113 1.72 -9.42 6.39
C GLY A 113 2.35 -8.17 5.77
N VAL A 114 1.82 -7.67 4.64
CA VAL A 114 2.28 -6.43 4.00
C VAL A 114 1.55 -5.25 4.64
N THR A 115 2.27 -4.43 5.38
CA THR A 115 1.68 -3.31 6.16
C THR A 115 1.85 -1.97 5.48
N SER A 116 2.62 -1.88 4.40
CA SER A 116 2.78 -0.67 3.59
C SER A 116 2.99 -1.03 2.13
N ILE A 117 2.37 -0.26 1.24
CA ILE A 117 2.46 -0.47 -0.21
C ILE A 117 2.67 0.84 -0.96
N SER A 118 3.47 0.76 -2.02
CA SER A 118 3.63 1.79 -3.04
C SER A 118 2.84 1.37 -4.27
N ILE A 119 1.94 2.24 -4.74
CA ILE A 119 1.08 2.00 -5.89
C ILE A 119 1.46 3.00 -6.99
N PRO A 120 2.40 2.63 -7.89
CA PRO A 120 2.89 3.52 -8.94
C PRO A 120 1.92 3.65 -10.13
N GLY A 121 0.74 3.06 -10.05
CA GLY A 121 -0.28 3.18 -11.08
C GLY A 121 -1.64 2.75 -10.57
N GLY A 122 -2.66 3.46 -11.00
CA GLY A 122 -4.06 3.24 -10.69
C GLY A 122 -4.95 3.82 -11.78
N THR A 123 -6.21 3.42 -11.80
CA THR A 123 -7.21 4.09 -12.64
C THR A 123 -7.83 5.25 -11.88
N TRP A 124 -8.06 6.37 -12.56
CA TRP A 124 -8.62 7.57 -11.95
C TRP A 124 -7.75 8.08 -10.80
N PHE A 125 -8.26 8.10 -9.57
CA PHE A 125 -7.54 8.39 -8.33
C PHE A 125 -8.08 7.51 -7.20
N ILE A 126 -8.46 6.27 -7.54
CA ILE A 126 -9.11 5.35 -6.59
C ILE A 126 -8.22 5.12 -5.36
N GLU A 127 -6.93 4.96 -5.57
CA GLU A 127 -5.95 4.70 -4.52
C GLU A 127 -5.75 5.88 -3.57
N VAL A 128 -5.91 7.11 -4.05
CA VAL A 128 -5.91 8.31 -3.19
C VAL A 128 -7.10 8.23 -2.24
N GLY A 129 -8.30 8.02 -2.78
CA GLY A 129 -9.51 7.90 -1.97
C GLY A 129 -9.46 6.71 -1.00
N LEU A 130 -8.91 5.57 -1.42
CA LEU A 130 -8.72 4.41 -0.56
C LEU A 130 -7.70 4.67 0.55
N ARG A 131 -6.56 5.29 0.25
CA ARG A 131 -5.56 5.72 1.26
C ARG A 131 -6.22 6.59 2.31
N ASP A 132 -6.98 7.61 1.88
CA ASP A 132 -7.62 8.56 2.78
C ASP A 132 -8.70 7.88 3.63
N ALA A 133 -9.46 6.95 3.06
CA ALA A 133 -10.43 6.14 3.79
C ALA A 133 -9.78 5.22 4.84
N ILE A 134 -8.63 4.61 4.52
CA ILE A 134 -7.85 3.81 5.48
C ILE A 134 -7.30 4.69 6.60
N ASN A 135 -6.71 5.85 6.26
CA ASN A 135 -6.20 6.80 7.24
C ASN A 135 -7.29 7.34 8.17
N ALA A 136 -8.52 7.49 7.66
CA ALA A 136 -9.69 7.87 8.44
C ALA A 136 -10.32 6.71 9.25
N GLY A 137 -9.81 5.48 9.11
CA GLY A 137 -10.35 4.29 9.78
C GLY A 137 -11.67 3.77 9.20
N LEU A 138 -12.08 4.22 8.02
CA LEU A 138 -13.31 3.76 7.34
C LEU A 138 -13.14 2.39 6.69
N VAL A 139 -11.91 2.05 6.30
CA VAL A 139 -11.56 0.78 5.63
C VAL A 139 -10.30 0.22 6.28
N GLU A 140 -10.25 -1.08 6.53
CA GLU A 140 -9.02 -1.78 6.95
C GLU A 140 -8.10 -1.99 5.75
N GLY A 141 -6.81 -1.65 5.88
CA GLY A 141 -5.80 -1.87 4.84
C GLY A 141 -4.39 -1.45 5.25
N PRO A 142 -3.38 -1.71 4.41
CA PRO A 142 -2.01 -1.26 4.65
C PRO A 142 -1.90 0.26 4.51
N ARG A 143 -0.78 0.84 4.95
CA ARG A 143 -0.43 2.22 4.61
C ARG A 143 -0.19 2.32 3.10
N ILE A 144 -0.89 3.20 2.43
CA ILE A 144 -0.81 3.36 0.97
C ILE A 144 -0.03 4.64 0.64
N TYR A 145 0.92 4.52 -0.28
CA TYR A 145 1.50 5.62 -1.03
C TYR A 145 1.15 5.43 -2.49
N THR A 146 0.66 6.45 -3.19
CA THR A 146 0.20 6.28 -4.58
C THR A 146 0.68 7.38 -5.51
N ALA A 147 0.94 7.01 -6.77
CA ALA A 147 1.18 7.93 -7.87
C ALA A 147 -0.09 8.38 -8.60
N GLY A 148 -1.26 7.87 -8.24
CA GLY A 148 -2.45 7.99 -9.08
C GLY A 148 -2.22 7.34 -10.44
N ARG A 149 -2.39 8.12 -11.51
CA ARG A 149 -2.14 7.65 -12.88
C ARG A 149 -0.69 7.87 -13.26
N PHE A 150 -0.07 6.94 -13.98
CA PHE A 150 1.30 7.16 -14.45
C PHE A 150 1.31 7.99 -15.73
N ILE A 151 2.33 8.84 -15.87
CA ILE A 151 2.55 9.65 -17.06
C ILE A 151 3.25 8.79 -18.10
N VAL A 152 2.76 8.84 -19.34
CA VAL A 152 3.22 8.03 -20.47
C VAL A 152 3.59 8.93 -21.66
N THR A 153 4.52 8.47 -22.48
CA THR A 153 4.82 9.02 -23.81
C THR A 153 4.36 8.04 -24.89
N TYR A 154 4.39 8.47 -26.16
CA TYR A 154 4.06 7.58 -27.28
C TYR A 154 4.85 6.27 -27.25
N GLY A 155 4.13 5.15 -27.34
CA GLY A 155 4.71 3.79 -27.37
C GLY A 155 5.11 3.20 -26.02
N SER A 156 4.94 3.94 -24.92
CA SER A 156 5.22 3.43 -23.57
C SER A 156 4.08 2.55 -23.02
N ILE A 157 4.35 1.83 -21.92
CA ILE A 157 3.33 1.02 -21.25
C ILE A 157 2.19 1.91 -20.76
N GLY A 158 0.97 1.64 -21.25
CA GLY A 158 -0.23 2.44 -20.97
C GLY A 158 -0.71 3.31 -22.13
N ASP A 159 0.10 3.50 -23.18
CA ASP A 159 -0.31 4.07 -24.47
C ASP A 159 -0.70 2.96 -25.44
N TYR A 160 -1.90 2.40 -25.27
CA TYR A 160 -2.35 1.21 -26.01
C TYR A 160 -3.28 1.49 -27.18
N GLU A 161 -3.88 2.68 -27.22
CA GLU A 161 -4.82 3.05 -28.27
C GLU A 161 -4.08 3.79 -29.38
N PRO A 162 -4.60 3.81 -30.62
CA PRO A 162 -3.98 4.57 -31.70
C PRO A 162 -3.83 6.06 -31.35
N SER A 163 -2.86 6.74 -31.98
CA SER A 163 -2.53 8.13 -31.65
C SER A 163 -3.68 9.14 -31.84
N TRP A 164 -4.66 8.84 -32.71
CA TRP A 164 -5.87 9.65 -32.88
C TRP A 164 -6.93 9.44 -31.77
N VAL A 165 -6.73 8.46 -30.90
CA VAL A 165 -7.51 8.23 -29.66
C VAL A 165 -6.72 8.73 -28.44
N GLY A 166 -5.41 8.52 -28.41
CA GLY A 166 -4.53 8.88 -27.29
C GLY A 166 -4.78 8.01 -26.06
N THR A 167 -4.65 8.57 -24.85
CA THR A 167 -4.96 7.85 -23.59
C THR A 167 -6.29 8.32 -23.01
N PRO A 168 -7.38 7.56 -23.14
CA PRO A 168 -8.67 7.95 -22.57
C PRO A 168 -8.62 8.18 -21.06
N GLU A 169 -9.51 8.99 -20.53
CA GLU A 169 -9.50 9.35 -19.10
C GLU A 169 -9.66 8.15 -18.16
N HIS A 170 -10.32 7.09 -18.63
CA HIS A 170 -10.56 5.91 -17.83
C HIS A 170 -9.35 4.96 -17.75
N THR A 171 -8.31 5.15 -18.56
CA THR A 171 -7.12 4.27 -18.58
C THR A 171 -6.12 4.65 -17.49
N LEU A 172 -5.08 3.82 -17.35
CA LEU A 172 -4.02 3.97 -16.36
C LEU A 172 -3.04 5.11 -16.69
N GLY A 173 -2.76 5.29 -17.98
CA GLY A 173 -1.76 6.24 -18.48
C GLY A 173 -2.35 7.63 -18.75
N ILE A 174 -1.52 8.67 -18.59
CA ILE A 174 -1.77 10.02 -19.10
C ILE A 174 -0.69 10.37 -20.12
N LEU A 175 -1.09 10.58 -21.37
CA LEU A 175 -0.17 10.95 -22.44
C LEU A 175 0.35 12.38 -22.26
N ALA A 176 1.67 12.51 -22.11
CA ALA A 176 2.38 13.79 -22.03
C ALA A 176 3.71 13.66 -22.79
N ASN A 177 3.78 14.25 -23.99
CA ASN A 177 4.92 14.04 -24.90
C ASN A 177 5.97 15.16 -24.85
N ASN A 178 5.68 16.26 -24.15
CA ASN A 178 6.62 17.37 -24.00
C ASN A 178 6.71 17.84 -22.55
N VAL A 179 7.73 18.64 -22.26
CA VAL A 179 8.02 19.15 -20.91
C VAL A 179 6.85 19.93 -20.32
N SER A 180 6.15 20.74 -21.14
CA SER A 180 5.01 21.53 -20.66
C SER A 180 3.84 20.64 -20.23
N ASP A 181 3.54 19.60 -21.01
CA ASP A 181 2.51 18.61 -20.68
C ASP A 181 2.85 17.88 -19.39
N MET A 182 4.10 17.41 -19.26
CA MET A 182 4.56 16.69 -18.07
C MET A 182 4.48 17.54 -16.81
N ILE A 183 4.92 18.82 -16.86
CA ILE A 183 4.81 19.75 -15.73
C ILE A 183 3.34 19.98 -15.35
N THR A 184 2.47 20.15 -16.34
CA THR A 184 1.03 20.34 -16.12
C THR A 184 0.42 19.12 -15.43
N GLU A 185 0.78 17.93 -15.90
CA GLU A 185 0.26 16.68 -15.34
C GLU A 185 0.78 16.39 -13.93
N VAL A 186 2.07 16.63 -13.66
CA VAL A 186 2.63 16.54 -12.29
C VAL A 186 1.84 17.42 -11.33
N ARG A 187 1.54 18.67 -11.72
CA ARG A 187 0.74 19.59 -10.91
C ARG A 187 -0.69 19.11 -10.73
N ARG A 188 -1.31 18.53 -11.78
CA ARG A 188 -2.66 17.97 -11.71
C ARG A 188 -2.72 16.81 -10.73
N GLN A 189 -1.81 15.86 -10.82
CA GLN A 189 -1.73 14.70 -9.91
C GLN A 189 -1.47 15.15 -8.48
N THR A 190 -0.55 16.10 -8.28
CA THR A 190 -0.28 16.70 -6.96
C THR A 190 -1.53 17.36 -6.38
N LYS A 191 -2.31 18.09 -7.19
CA LYS A 191 -3.59 18.68 -6.78
C LYS A 191 -4.62 17.63 -6.37
N HIS A 192 -4.56 16.43 -6.95
CA HIS A 192 -5.36 15.28 -6.53
C HIS A 192 -4.80 14.57 -5.28
N GLY A 193 -3.67 15.00 -4.73
CA GLY A 193 -3.15 14.49 -3.45
C GLY A 193 -2.37 13.19 -3.56
N VAL A 194 -1.75 12.91 -4.70
CA VAL A 194 -0.79 11.78 -4.84
C VAL A 194 0.44 11.99 -3.95
N ASP A 195 1.10 10.90 -3.56
CA ASP A 195 2.30 10.93 -2.72
C ASP A 195 3.61 11.03 -3.53
N PHE A 196 3.58 10.55 -4.79
CA PHE A 196 4.71 10.60 -5.71
C PHE A 196 4.22 10.64 -7.16
N ILE A 197 5.13 10.73 -8.13
CA ILE A 197 4.83 10.68 -9.56
C ILE A 197 5.50 9.44 -10.15
N LYS A 198 4.77 8.70 -10.98
CA LYS A 198 5.31 7.61 -11.79
C LYS A 198 5.35 8.05 -13.25
N LEU A 199 6.53 7.89 -13.86
CA LEU A 199 6.70 7.91 -15.31
C LEU A 199 6.82 6.47 -15.82
N ALA A 200 6.22 6.21 -16.96
CA ALA A 200 6.41 4.96 -17.70
C ALA A 200 6.97 5.32 -19.08
N ASP A 201 8.22 4.94 -19.30
CA ASP A 201 9.06 5.40 -20.43
C ASP A 201 9.19 4.36 -21.55
N SER A 202 8.69 3.14 -21.34
CA SER A 202 8.85 2.02 -22.28
C SER A 202 7.71 1.01 -22.17
N THR A 203 7.46 0.23 -23.22
CA THR A 203 6.38 -0.78 -23.22
C THR A 203 6.65 -1.93 -22.24
N TRP A 204 7.91 -2.34 -22.09
CA TRP A 204 8.30 -3.55 -21.36
C TRP A 204 9.45 -3.35 -20.34
N GLY A 205 9.96 -2.13 -20.19
CA GLY A 205 11.16 -1.87 -19.39
C GLY A 205 12.48 -2.05 -20.18
N ASP A 206 12.39 -2.44 -21.45
CA ASP A 206 13.57 -2.84 -22.25
C ASP A 206 14.30 -1.67 -22.92
N THR A 207 13.61 -0.54 -23.15
CA THR A 207 14.18 0.61 -23.85
C THR A 207 13.76 1.92 -23.22
N GLN A 208 14.67 2.60 -22.52
CA GLN A 208 14.48 4.00 -22.15
C GLN A 208 14.78 4.87 -23.38
N THR A 209 13.78 5.18 -24.19
CA THR A 209 13.93 6.09 -25.35
C THR A 209 13.66 7.52 -24.96
#